data_AF-A0A1I0M8S4-F1
#
_entry.id   AF-A0A1I0M8S4-F1
#
_cell.length_a   1.000
_cell.length_b   1.000
_cell.length_c   1.000
_cell.angle_alpha   90.00
_cell.angle_beta   90.00
_cell.angle_gamma   90.00
#
_symmetry.space_group_name_H-M   'P 1'
#
loop_
_entity.id
_entity.type
_entity.pdbx_description
1 polymer ?
#
loop_
_entity_poly.entity_id
_entity_poly.type
_entity_poly.pdbx_seq_one_letter_code
_entity_poly.pdbx_strand_id
1 'polypeptide(L)'
;MLSLLAVPDDYDVVFQDPDGKVIPYERFKAAMASRPFDVIKDAKAHRATLRLESDAVIAQRRAAEAAPAPQAAAPRAFPDFATSTIDGKPVSLASLRGKPFVASFFFAQCAPCIAETPVLSAYHRKHPEVPVLAFTFDDRETAREFVRARGLNWPVVAGQQALIDAAGVAVYPTLMRVDAQGRVTSAVRSDTVKAPGQPLGVADLERWIGPVH
;
A
#
# COMPACT_ATOMS: atom_id res chain seq x y z
N MET A 1 -12.16 -25.33 -0.50
CA MET A 1 -11.95 -24.38 -1.60
C MET A 1 -12.49 -22.98 -1.25
N LEU A 2 -13.71 -22.86 -0.73
CA LEU A 2 -14.32 -21.56 -0.35
C LEU A 2 -13.68 -20.88 0.87
N SER A 3 -13.21 -21.66 1.86
CA SER A 3 -12.51 -21.12 3.04
C SER A 3 -11.18 -20.44 2.70
N LEU A 4 -10.52 -20.87 1.61
CA LEU A 4 -9.30 -20.23 1.09
C LEU A 4 -9.59 -18.89 0.39
N LEU A 5 -10.85 -18.66 -0.01
CA LEU A 5 -11.33 -17.41 -0.62
C LEU A 5 -11.98 -16.48 0.41
N ALA A 6 -11.90 -16.84 1.70
CA ALA A 6 -12.54 -16.14 2.82
C ALA A 6 -14.04 -15.86 2.58
N VAL A 7 -14.72 -16.75 1.85
CA VAL A 7 -16.18 -16.68 1.66
C VAL A 7 -16.84 -17.30 2.88
N PRO A 8 -17.72 -16.59 3.61
CA PRO A 8 -18.44 -17.18 4.75
C PRO A 8 -19.30 -18.38 4.31
N ASP A 9 -19.43 -19.37 5.19
CA ASP A 9 -20.13 -20.61 4.87
C ASP A 9 -21.65 -20.43 4.69
N ASP A 10 -22.21 -19.30 5.16
CA ASP A 10 -23.62 -18.92 5.01
C ASP A 10 -23.93 -18.18 3.69
N TYR A 11 -22.95 -18.01 2.80
CA TYR A 11 -23.13 -17.26 1.56
C TYR A 11 -23.52 -18.15 0.38
N ASP A 12 -24.53 -17.71 -0.37
CA ASP A 12 -24.85 -18.28 -1.68
C ASP A 12 -23.71 -18.00 -2.67
N VAL A 13 -23.18 -19.03 -3.30
CA VAL A 13 -22.08 -18.90 -4.26
C VAL A 13 -22.61 -18.93 -5.69
N VAL A 14 -22.38 -17.85 -6.43
CA VAL A 14 -22.77 -17.70 -7.83
C VAL A 14 -21.52 -17.65 -8.70
N PHE A 15 -21.48 -18.45 -9.75
CA PHE A 15 -20.37 -18.46 -10.71
C PHE A 15 -20.78 -17.71 -11.96
N GLN A 16 -19.90 -16.83 -12.45
CA GLN A 16 -20.17 -16.01 -13.63
C GLN A 16 -19.05 -16.12 -14.66
N ASP A 17 -19.44 -16.04 -15.93
CA ASP A 17 -18.53 -15.87 -17.05
C ASP A 17 -18.01 -14.42 -17.16
N PRO A 18 -17.08 -14.13 -18.10
CA PRO A 18 -16.55 -12.78 -18.31
C PRO A 18 -17.57 -11.69 -18.58
N ASP A 19 -18.73 -12.05 -19.14
CA ASP A 19 -19.81 -11.12 -19.48
C ASP A 19 -20.79 -10.94 -18.30
N GLY A 20 -20.50 -11.58 -17.15
CA GLY A 20 -21.33 -11.54 -15.96
C GLY A 20 -22.53 -12.49 -15.99
N LYS A 21 -22.60 -13.41 -16.97
CA LYS A 21 -23.68 -14.40 -17.04
C LYS A 21 -23.43 -15.52 -16.05
N VAL A 22 -24.48 -15.95 -15.36
CA VAL A 22 -24.40 -17.08 -14.42
C VAL A 22 -24.13 -18.36 -15.19
N ILE A 23 -23.11 -19.10 -14.76
CA ILE A 23 -22.70 -20.38 -15.36
C ILE A 23 -22.66 -21.51 -14.33
N PRO A 24 -22.80 -22.78 -14.75
CA PRO A 24 -22.62 -23.92 -13.86
C PRO A 24 -21.19 -24.00 -13.31
N TYR A 25 -21.06 -24.54 -12.10
CA TYR A 25 -19.78 -24.72 -11.43
C TYR A 25 -18.74 -25.46 -12.29
N GLU A 26 -19.12 -26.52 -13.00
CA GLU A 26 -18.18 -27.29 -13.83
C GLU A 26 -17.57 -26.44 -14.96
N ARG A 27 -18.37 -25.57 -15.58
CA ARG A 27 -17.90 -24.65 -16.62
C ARG A 27 -16.94 -23.61 -16.03
N PHE A 28 -17.26 -23.11 -14.84
CA PHE A 28 -16.39 -22.19 -14.12
C PHE A 28 -15.07 -22.88 -13.72
N LYS A 29 -15.14 -24.08 -13.15
CA LYS A 29 -13.99 -24.89 -12.74
C LYS A 29 -13.03 -25.19 -13.88
N ALA A 30 -13.56 -25.57 -15.05
CA ALA A 30 -12.75 -25.77 -16.25
C ALA A 30 -12.03 -24.49 -16.69
N ALA A 31 -12.73 -23.35 -16.64
CA ALA A 31 -12.15 -22.06 -17.04
C ALA A 31 -11.09 -21.53 -16.06
N MET A 32 -11.22 -21.81 -14.76
CA MET A 32 -10.24 -21.40 -13.74
C MET A 32 -8.83 -21.96 -14.01
N ALA A 33 -8.69 -23.05 -14.77
CA ALA A 33 -7.39 -23.64 -15.10
C ALA A 33 -6.52 -22.71 -15.95
N SER A 34 -7.13 -21.81 -16.72
CA SER A 34 -6.44 -20.92 -17.66
C SER A 34 -6.80 -19.44 -17.48
N ARG A 35 -7.73 -19.12 -16.58
CA ARG A 35 -8.31 -17.77 -16.47
C ARG A 35 -8.48 -17.34 -15.01
N PRO A 36 -7.97 -16.15 -14.63
CA PRO A 36 -8.23 -15.57 -13.33
C PRO A 36 -9.72 -15.28 -13.10
N PHE A 37 -10.11 -15.11 -11.84
CA PHE A 37 -11.45 -14.73 -11.45
C PHE A 37 -11.42 -13.82 -10.22
N ASP A 38 -12.41 -12.95 -10.14
CA ASP A 38 -12.66 -12.08 -8.99
C ASP A 38 -13.66 -12.72 -8.04
N VAL A 39 -13.54 -12.42 -6.75
CA VAL A 39 -14.52 -12.79 -5.71
C VAL A 39 -15.21 -11.52 -5.23
N ILE A 40 -16.46 -11.35 -5.62
CA ILE A 40 -17.30 -10.19 -5.27
C ILE A 40 -18.25 -10.64 -4.15
N LYS A 41 -18.15 -10.03 -2.97
CA LYS A 41 -18.98 -10.37 -1.81
C LYS A 41 -20.05 -9.30 -1.61
N ASP A 42 -21.31 -9.72 -1.56
CA ASP A 42 -22.44 -8.90 -1.17
C ASP A 42 -22.93 -9.38 0.20
N ALA A 43 -22.61 -8.60 1.23
CA ALA A 43 -23.00 -8.91 2.60
C ALA A 43 -24.49 -8.74 2.86
N LYS A 44 -25.18 -7.87 2.11
CA LYS A 44 -26.61 -7.64 2.29
C LYS A 44 -27.42 -8.80 1.70
N ALA A 45 -26.97 -9.34 0.57
CA ALA A 45 -27.60 -10.47 -0.09
C ALA A 45 -27.10 -11.84 0.40
N HIS A 46 -26.16 -11.89 1.36
CA HIS A 46 -25.45 -13.10 1.78
C HIS A 46 -24.96 -13.90 0.56
N ARG A 47 -24.28 -13.23 -0.38
CA ARG A 47 -23.90 -13.82 -1.67
C ARG A 47 -22.43 -13.55 -2.01
N ALA A 48 -21.74 -14.57 -2.49
CA ALA A 48 -20.42 -14.45 -3.10
C ALA A 48 -20.51 -14.78 -4.59
N THR A 49 -20.10 -13.84 -5.44
CA THR A 49 -20.03 -14.05 -6.89
C THR A 49 -18.58 -14.26 -7.28
N LEU A 50 -18.29 -15.42 -7.84
CA LEU A 50 -17.00 -15.73 -8.45
C LEU A 50 -17.12 -15.49 -9.95
N ARG A 51 -16.45 -14.45 -10.46
CA ARG A 51 -16.58 -14.03 -11.86
C ARG A 51 -15.25 -14.19 -12.58
N LEU A 52 -15.23 -14.93 -13.68
CA LEU A 52 -14.06 -15.02 -14.55
C LEU A 52 -13.72 -13.61 -15.07
N GLU A 53 -12.44 -13.21 -15.00
CA GLU A 53 -12.01 -11.90 -15.48
C GLU A 53 -12.20 -11.80 -17.00
N SER A 54 -12.55 -10.63 -17.56
CA SER A 54 -12.64 -10.44 -19.02
C SER A 54 -11.27 -10.27 -19.66
N ASP A 55 -11.17 -10.49 -20.98
CA ASP A 55 -9.89 -10.34 -21.70
C ASP A 55 -9.39 -8.90 -21.61
N ALA A 56 -10.30 -7.93 -21.54
CA ALA A 56 -9.98 -6.53 -21.33
C ALA A 56 -9.36 -6.28 -19.94
N VAL A 57 -9.89 -6.91 -18.88
CA VAL A 57 -9.35 -6.80 -17.51
C VAL A 57 -7.98 -7.48 -17.42
N ILE A 58 -7.84 -8.68 -17.98
CA ILE A 58 -6.57 -9.41 -18.04
C ILE A 58 -5.54 -8.60 -18.85
N ALA A 59 -5.94 -8.00 -19.97
CA ALA A 59 -5.07 -7.15 -20.79
C ALA A 59 -4.68 -5.86 -20.05
N GLN A 60 -5.59 -5.22 -19.33
CA GLN A 60 -5.28 -4.05 -18.50
C GLN A 60 -4.30 -4.40 -17.37
N ARG A 61 -4.49 -5.54 -16.69
CA ARG A 61 -3.55 -6.02 -15.67
C ARG A 61 -2.18 -6.33 -16.26
N ARG A 62 -2.12 -7.06 -17.37
CA ARG A 62 -0.86 -7.31 -18.09
C ARG A 62 -0.21 -6.02 -18.58
N ALA A 63 -0.98 -5.04 -19.02
CA ALA A 63 -0.46 -3.72 -19.38
C ALA A 63 0.02 -2.93 -18.17
N ALA A 64 -0.59 -3.08 -16.99
CA ALA A 64 -0.13 -2.47 -15.74
C ALA A 64 1.10 -3.18 -15.15
N GLU A 65 1.26 -4.48 -15.41
CA GLU A 65 2.39 -5.30 -14.96
C GLU A 65 3.58 -5.24 -15.95
N ALA A 66 3.30 -5.04 -17.24
CA ALA A 66 4.28 -4.75 -18.29
C ALA A 66 4.57 -3.26 -18.45
N ALA A 67 3.75 -2.38 -17.84
CA ALA A 67 4.15 -1.01 -17.62
C ALA A 67 5.42 -1.07 -16.78
N PRO A 68 6.50 -0.42 -17.20
CA PRO A 68 7.71 -0.39 -16.40
C PRO A 68 7.32 0.10 -15.01
N ALA A 69 7.62 -0.71 -13.97
CA ALA A 69 7.71 -0.20 -12.60
C ALA A 69 8.46 1.12 -12.67
N PRO A 70 8.03 2.20 -11.99
CA PRO A 70 8.64 3.51 -12.13
C PRO A 70 10.15 3.36 -11.95
N GLN A 71 10.87 3.32 -13.06
CA GLN A 71 12.31 3.29 -13.08
C GLN A 71 12.68 4.65 -12.54
N ALA A 72 13.53 4.65 -11.50
CA ALA A 72 13.94 5.87 -10.84
C ALA A 72 14.40 6.87 -11.90
N ALA A 73 13.55 7.86 -12.18
CA ALA A 73 13.98 9.11 -12.75
C ALA A 73 15.15 9.61 -11.89
N ALA A 74 16.13 10.28 -12.50
CA ALA A 74 17.30 10.81 -11.81
C ALA A 74 16.94 11.34 -10.41
N PRO A 75 17.74 11.05 -9.36
CA PRO A 75 17.39 11.37 -7.98
C PRO A 75 16.87 12.81 -7.87
N ARG A 76 15.58 12.94 -7.54
CA ARG A 76 14.94 14.25 -7.40
C ARG A 76 14.98 14.68 -5.94
N ALA A 77 15.01 15.98 -5.69
CA ALA A 77 14.90 16.50 -4.33
C ALA A 77 13.55 16.07 -3.72
N PHE A 78 13.58 15.62 -2.46
CA PHE A 78 12.37 15.55 -1.65
C PHE A 78 11.89 16.98 -1.38
N PRO A 79 10.58 17.28 -1.42
CA PRO A 79 10.12 18.64 -1.19
C PRO A 79 10.47 19.10 0.22
N ASP A 80 10.87 20.37 0.34
CA ASP A 80 11.24 20.92 1.63
C ASP A 80 10.01 21.04 2.55
N PHE A 81 10.23 20.85 3.84
CA PHE A 81 9.19 20.97 4.86
C PHE A 81 9.80 21.32 6.22
N ALA A 82 9.04 22.07 7.02
CA ALA A 82 9.33 22.33 8.42
C ALA A 82 8.01 22.42 9.19
N THR A 83 7.78 21.50 10.11
CA THR A 83 6.50 21.32 10.80
C THR A 83 6.69 20.60 12.13
N SER A 84 5.61 20.16 12.76
CA SER A 84 5.64 19.34 13.96
C SER A 84 4.80 18.08 13.80
N THR A 85 5.32 16.98 14.31
CA THR A 85 4.61 15.70 14.45
C THR A 85 3.30 15.88 15.23
N ILE A 86 2.42 14.88 15.18
CA ILE A 86 1.16 14.87 15.95
C ILE A 86 1.36 15.03 17.46
N ASP A 87 2.54 14.68 17.97
CA ASP A 87 2.93 14.81 19.39
C ASP A 87 3.62 16.14 19.71
N GLY A 88 3.73 17.05 18.74
CA GLY A 88 4.32 18.37 18.92
C GLY A 88 5.84 18.42 18.80
N LYS A 89 6.51 17.31 18.46
CA LYS A 89 7.95 17.33 18.20
C LYS A 89 8.23 18.00 16.86
N PRO A 90 9.13 18.99 16.79
CA PRO A 90 9.50 19.63 15.53
C PRO A 90 10.22 18.64 14.61
N VAL A 91 9.96 18.74 13.30
CA VAL A 91 10.58 17.93 12.27
C VAL A 91 10.69 18.73 10.97
N SER A 92 11.83 18.65 10.30
CA SER A 92 12.07 19.29 9.02
C SER A 92 12.98 18.45 8.14
N LEU A 93 12.94 18.67 6.82
CA LEU A 93 13.87 18.00 5.90
C LEU A 93 15.32 18.35 6.26
N ALA A 94 15.58 19.62 6.64
CA ALA A 94 16.89 20.06 7.09
C ALA A 94 17.38 19.30 8.33
N SER A 95 16.51 19.01 9.30
CA SER A 95 16.86 18.25 10.51
C SER A 95 17.18 16.77 10.24
N LEU A 96 16.74 16.24 9.09
CA LEU A 96 16.96 14.85 8.67
C LEU A 96 18.20 14.69 7.78
N ARG A 97 18.83 15.79 7.34
CA ARG A 97 20.06 15.72 6.53
C ARG A 97 21.16 14.96 7.24
N GLY A 98 21.95 14.21 6.47
CA GLY A 98 23.00 13.33 6.97
C GLY A 98 22.50 11.94 7.37
N LYS A 99 21.19 11.68 7.33
CA LYS A 99 20.61 10.34 7.58
C LYS A 99 19.54 10.02 6.55
N PRO A 100 19.54 8.81 5.96
CA PRO A 100 18.44 8.39 5.11
C PRO A 100 17.17 8.15 5.94
N PHE A 101 16.01 8.24 5.31
CA PHE A 101 14.73 7.93 5.93
C PHE A 101 13.73 7.38 4.91
N VAL A 102 12.66 6.74 5.41
CA VAL A 102 11.53 6.32 4.59
C VAL A 102 10.36 7.26 4.85
N ALA A 103 9.89 7.95 3.81
CA ALA A 103 8.63 8.69 3.87
C ALA A 103 7.48 7.72 3.58
N SER A 104 6.49 7.65 4.47
CA SER A 104 5.28 6.86 4.31
C SER A 104 4.07 7.77 4.14
N PHE A 105 3.37 7.66 3.02
CA PHE A 105 2.19 8.46 2.72
C PHE A 105 0.93 7.62 2.88
N PHE A 106 -0.01 8.08 3.69
CA PHE A 106 -1.21 7.33 4.05
C PHE A 106 -2.39 8.27 4.38
N PHE A 107 -3.56 7.69 4.62
CA PHE A 107 -4.70 8.35 5.27
C PHE A 107 -5.45 7.37 6.18
N ALA A 108 -6.19 7.87 7.17
CA ALA A 108 -6.71 7.08 8.29
C ALA A 108 -7.67 5.94 7.88
N GLN A 109 -8.44 6.12 6.82
CA GLN A 109 -9.41 5.15 6.32
C GLN A 109 -8.89 4.30 5.15
N CYS A 110 -7.59 4.34 4.89
CA CYS A 110 -6.95 3.56 3.84
C CYS A 110 -6.78 2.10 4.29
N ALA A 111 -7.68 1.21 3.83
CA ALA A 111 -7.60 -0.23 4.12
C ALA A 111 -6.22 -0.86 3.86
N PRO A 112 -5.54 -0.61 2.71
CA PRO A 112 -4.18 -1.15 2.51
C PRO A 112 -3.16 -0.55 3.47
N CYS A 113 -3.25 0.75 3.81
CA CYS A 113 -2.36 1.38 4.78
C CYS A 113 -2.49 0.77 6.19
N ILE A 114 -3.71 0.41 6.59
CA ILE A 114 -3.97 -0.30 7.85
C ILE A 114 -3.26 -1.67 7.84
N ALA A 115 -3.33 -2.40 6.73
CA ALA A 115 -2.70 -3.71 6.60
C ALA A 115 -1.16 -3.66 6.70
N GLU A 116 -0.54 -2.56 6.27
CA GLU A 116 0.92 -2.39 6.29
C GLU A 116 1.48 -1.94 7.64
N THR A 117 0.62 -1.42 8.52
CA THR A 117 1.04 -0.84 9.81
C THR A 117 1.87 -1.79 10.69
N PRO A 118 1.52 -3.09 10.85
CA PRO A 118 2.31 -4.01 11.66
C PRO A 118 3.72 -4.26 11.08
N VAL A 119 3.85 -4.23 9.76
CA VAL A 119 5.09 -4.50 9.04
C VAL A 119 6.03 -3.30 9.13
N LEU A 120 5.51 -2.10 8.89
CA LEU A 120 6.25 -0.85 9.07
C LEU A 120 6.67 -0.66 10.55
N SER A 121 5.80 -1.05 11.50
CA SER A 121 6.12 -1.07 12.94
C SER A 121 7.33 -1.94 13.25
N ALA A 122 7.36 -3.15 12.68
CA ALA A 122 8.43 -4.09 12.89
C ALA A 122 9.72 -3.62 12.23
N TYR A 123 9.64 -3.10 11.00
CA TYR A 123 10.78 -2.50 10.31
C TYR A 123 11.37 -1.34 11.10
N HIS A 124 10.55 -0.38 11.53
CA HIS A 124 11.00 0.80 12.26
C HIS A 124 11.73 0.44 13.57
N ARG A 125 11.27 -0.58 14.29
CA ARG A 125 11.97 -1.08 15.50
C ARG A 125 13.32 -1.72 15.18
N LYS A 126 13.41 -2.42 14.06
CA LYS A 126 14.61 -3.14 13.65
C LYS A 126 15.68 -2.22 13.05
N HIS A 127 15.25 -1.11 12.45
CA HIS A 127 16.10 -0.19 11.67
C HIS A 127 16.03 1.26 12.20
N PRO A 128 16.47 1.54 13.44
CA PRO A 128 16.50 2.90 13.96
C PRO A 128 17.42 3.85 13.16
N GLU A 129 18.37 3.32 12.39
CA GLU A 129 19.26 4.05 11.49
C GLU A 129 18.55 4.61 10.24
N VAL A 130 17.42 4.02 9.84
CA VAL A 130 16.57 4.50 8.73
C VAL A 130 15.16 4.74 9.26
N PRO A 131 14.91 5.89 9.92
CA PRO A 131 13.61 6.16 10.49
C PRO A 131 12.51 6.19 9.43
N VAL A 132 11.31 5.77 9.84
CA VAL A 132 10.09 5.95 9.06
C VAL A 132 9.43 7.26 9.52
N LEU A 133 9.07 8.12 8.59
CA LEU A 133 8.31 9.34 8.86
C LEU A 133 7.03 9.31 8.02
N ALA A 134 5.88 9.32 8.69
CA ALA A 134 4.60 9.21 8.00
C ALA A 134 3.90 10.55 7.84
N PHE A 135 3.31 10.76 6.67
CA PHE A 135 2.65 11.99 6.27
C PHE A 135 1.22 11.67 5.82
N THR A 136 0.26 12.42 6.33
CA THR A 136 -1.15 12.34 5.92
C THR A 136 -1.70 13.74 5.64
N PHE A 137 -2.68 13.82 4.74
CA PHE A 137 -3.49 15.02 4.55
C PHE A 137 -4.57 15.18 5.62
N ASP A 138 -4.90 14.10 6.36
CA ASP A 138 -5.85 14.13 7.47
C ASP A 138 -5.44 15.19 8.50
N ASP A 139 -6.42 15.77 9.18
CA ASP A 139 -6.16 16.69 10.28
C ASP A 139 -5.47 15.98 11.48
N ARG A 140 -4.98 16.78 12.41
CA ARG A 140 -4.21 16.29 13.57
C ARG A 140 -5.03 15.39 14.50
N GLU A 141 -6.33 15.63 14.65
CA GLU A 141 -7.19 14.83 15.52
C GLU A 141 -7.44 13.46 14.91
N THR A 142 -7.85 13.42 13.64
CA THR A 142 -8.02 12.19 12.85
C THR A 142 -6.74 11.35 12.82
N ALA A 143 -5.59 11.98 12.57
CA ALA A 143 -4.31 11.29 12.57
C ALA A 143 -3.94 10.71 13.94
N ARG A 144 -4.21 11.44 15.04
CA ARG A 144 -3.98 10.94 16.40
C ARG A 144 -4.89 9.76 16.74
N GLU A 145 -6.15 9.80 16.33
CA GLU A 145 -7.08 8.68 16.50
C GLU A 145 -6.58 7.43 15.78
N PHE A 146 -6.15 7.58 14.53
CA PHE A 146 -5.57 6.49 13.76
C PHE A 146 -4.34 5.89 14.47
N VAL A 147 -3.39 6.75 14.89
CA VAL A 147 -2.17 6.31 15.59
C VAL A 147 -2.51 5.54 16.88
N ARG A 148 -3.45 6.04 17.69
CA ARG A 148 -3.89 5.36 18.92
C ARG A 148 -4.56 4.02 18.60
N ALA A 149 -5.49 4.00 17.65
CA ALA A 149 -6.27 2.82 17.31
C ALA A 149 -5.42 1.70 16.67
N ARG A 150 -4.33 2.06 15.99
CA ARG A 150 -3.47 1.13 15.24
C ARG A 150 -2.12 0.86 15.89
N GLY A 151 -1.78 1.59 16.96
CA GLY A 151 -0.54 1.40 17.71
C GLY A 151 0.72 1.76 16.91
N LEU A 152 0.65 2.80 16.08
CA LEU A 152 1.83 3.28 15.34
C LEU A 152 2.91 3.73 16.32
N ASN A 153 4.14 3.30 16.07
CA ASN A 153 5.29 3.59 16.93
C ASN A 153 6.37 4.43 16.23
N TRP A 154 6.06 5.04 15.09
CA TRP A 154 6.92 5.97 14.37
C TRP A 154 6.26 7.34 14.25
N PRO A 155 7.02 8.42 14.00
CA PRO A 155 6.49 9.76 13.91
C PRO A 155 5.47 9.94 12.76
N VAL A 156 4.36 10.63 13.06
CA VAL A 156 3.32 11.00 12.10
C VAL A 156 3.20 12.53 12.04
N VAL A 157 3.05 13.05 10.83
CA VAL A 157 2.80 14.47 10.53
C VAL A 157 1.47 14.59 9.79
N ALA A 158 0.58 15.43 10.32
CA ALA A 158 -0.78 15.61 9.82
C ALA A 158 -0.93 16.91 9.01
N GLY A 159 -2.00 17.00 8.20
CA GLY A 159 -2.36 18.18 7.41
C GLY A 159 -1.35 18.53 6.31
N GLN A 160 -0.73 17.54 5.68
CA GLN A 160 0.40 17.71 4.76
C GLN A 160 0.03 17.64 3.28
N GLN A 161 -1.17 18.10 2.89
CA GLN A 161 -1.62 18.05 1.48
C GLN A 161 -0.61 18.71 0.51
N ALA A 162 -0.12 19.91 0.82
CA ALA A 162 0.84 20.61 -0.06
C ALA A 162 2.16 19.85 -0.24
N LEU A 163 2.65 19.19 0.82
CA LEU A 163 3.86 18.36 0.75
C LEU A 163 3.61 17.09 -0.07
N ILE A 164 2.44 16.46 0.11
CA ILE A 164 2.00 15.28 -0.64
C ILE A 164 1.92 15.60 -2.15
N ASP A 165 1.31 16.73 -2.50
CA ASP A 165 1.18 17.18 -3.89
C ASP A 165 2.56 17.50 -4.49
N ALA A 166 3.41 18.23 -3.76
CA ALA A 166 4.78 18.52 -4.19
C ALA A 166 5.64 17.26 -4.31
N ALA A 167 5.37 16.24 -3.50
CA ALA A 167 6.01 14.94 -3.59
C ALA A 167 5.48 14.11 -4.78
N GLY A 168 4.41 14.54 -5.46
CA GLY A 168 3.80 13.83 -6.58
C GLY A 168 3.06 12.55 -6.16
N VAL A 169 2.56 12.50 -4.92
CA VAL A 169 1.84 11.33 -4.41
C VAL A 169 0.38 11.39 -4.83
N ALA A 170 -0.02 10.49 -5.73
CA ALA A 170 -1.39 10.39 -6.22
C ALA A 170 -2.12 9.10 -5.78
N VAL A 171 -1.40 8.17 -5.17
CA VAL A 171 -1.88 6.84 -4.78
C VAL A 171 -1.40 6.48 -3.37
N TYR A 172 -2.20 5.72 -2.64
CA TYR A 172 -1.92 5.34 -1.26
C TYR A 172 -2.07 3.83 -1.05
N PRO A 173 -1.23 3.21 -0.20
CA PRO A 173 -0.04 3.78 0.42
C PRO A 173 1.09 3.97 -0.60
N THR A 174 1.89 5.02 -0.41
CA THR A 174 3.15 5.24 -1.14
C THR A 174 4.29 5.30 -0.14
N LEU A 175 5.39 4.59 -0.44
CA LEU A 175 6.65 4.70 0.29
C LEU A 175 7.69 5.37 -0.61
N MET A 176 8.49 6.28 -0.05
CA MET A 176 9.65 6.86 -0.71
C MET A 176 10.90 6.69 0.14
N ARG A 177 11.99 6.24 -0.48
CA ARG A 177 13.30 6.23 0.15
C ARG A 177 14.00 7.55 -0.13
N VAL A 178 14.40 8.23 0.93
CA VAL A 178 15.13 9.50 0.86
C VAL A 178 16.56 9.29 1.38
N ASP A 179 17.55 9.68 0.59
CA ASP A 179 18.96 9.59 0.97
C ASP A 179 19.39 10.68 1.97
N ALA A 180 20.62 10.58 2.48
CA ALA A 180 21.17 11.53 3.44
C ALA A 180 21.28 12.97 2.90
N GLN A 181 21.21 13.17 1.58
CA GLN A 181 21.20 14.49 0.94
C GLN A 181 19.78 15.05 0.76
N GLY A 182 18.75 14.30 1.14
CA GLY A 182 17.35 14.69 0.97
C GLY A 182 16.81 14.42 -0.43
N ARG A 183 17.37 13.46 -1.17
CA ARG A 183 16.90 13.08 -2.51
C ARG A 183 16.10 11.79 -2.48
N VAL A 184 15.02 11.75 -3.23
CA VAL A 184 14.23 10.53 -3.47
C VAL A 184 15.02 9.61 -4.39
N THR A 185 15.40 8.45 -3.88
CA THR A 185 16.16 7.43 -4.61
C THR A 185 15.26 6.30 -5.14
N SER A 186 14.12 6.07 -4.48
CA SER A 186 13.09 5.16 -4.96
C SER A 186 11.72 5.57 -4.40
N ALA A 187 10.66 5.27 -5.15
CA ALA A 187 9.28 5.45 -4.74
C ALA A 187 8.45 4.26 -5.24
N VAL A 188 7.59 3.73 -4.38
CA VAL A 188 6.78 2.53 -4.67
C VAL A 188 5.41 2.67 -4.03
N ARG A 189 4.42 2.07 -4.66
CA ARG A 189 3.21 1.71 -3.93
C ARG A 189 3.53 0.47 -3.11
N SER A 190 3.23 0.45 -1.82
CA SER A 190 3.75 -0.64 -0.99
C SER A 190 3.12 -2.01 -1.30
N ASP A 191 1.97 -2.03 -2.00
CA ASP A 191 1.39 -3.25 -2.58
C ASP A 191 2.22 -3.86 -3.73
N THR A 192 3.13 -3.11 -4.35
CA THR A 192 4.04 -3.60 -5.39
C THR A 192 5.40 -4.07 -4.84
N VAL A 193 5.64 -3.92 -3.54
CA VAL A 193 6.89 -4.34 -2.88
C VAL A 193 6.83 -5.80 -2.42
N LYS A 194 5.62 -6.29 -2.14
CA LYS A 194 5.39 -7.66 -1.66
C LYS A 194 5.74 -8.72 -2.71
N ALA A 195 6.16 -9.90 -2.26
CA ALA A 195 6.32 -11.05 -3.14
C ALA A 195 4.97 -11.48 -3.76
N PRO A 196 4.95 -12.03 -4.98
CA PRO A 196 3.72 -12.47 -5.64
C PRO A 196 2.91 -13.42 -4.74
N GLY A 197 1.65 -13.08 -4.48
CA GLY A 197 0.72 -13.90 -3.69
C GLY A 197 0.94 -13.88 -2.17
N GLN A 198 1.82 -13.02 -1.64
CA GLN A 198 2.10 -12.93 -0.20
C GLN A 198 1.74 -11.54 0.36
N PRO A 199 1.39 -11.42 1.66
CA PRO A 199 1.29 -10.12 2.32
C PRO A 199 2.68 -9.47 2.42
N LEU A 200 2.73 -8.14 2.51
CA LEU A 200 3.98 -7.40 2.68
C LEU A 200 4.71 -7.89 3.94
N GLY A 201 5.99 -8.24 3.81
CA GLY A 201 6.85 -8.62 4.91
C GLY A 201 7.97 -7.61 5.19
N VAL A 202 8.58 -7.69 6.38
CA VAL A 202 9.74 -6.84 6.73
C VAL A 202 10.90 -7.08 5.77
N ALA A 203 11.13 -8.34 5.36
CA ALA A 203 12.17 -8.68 4.38
C ALA A 203 11.93 -8.04 3.00
N ASP A 204 10.68 -7.76 2.64
CA ASP A 204 10.35 -7.08 1.38
C ASP A 204 10.77 -5.61 1.45
N LEU A 205 10.47 -4.95 2.59
CA LEU A 205 10.94 -3.58 2.87
C LEU A 205 12.47 -3.51 2.92
N GLU A 206 13.12 -4.45 3.59
CA GLU A 206 14.60 -4.51 3.67
C GLU A 206 15.23 -4.65 2.27
N ARG A 207 14.69 -5.52 1.41
CA ARG A 207 15.17 -5.68 0.03
C ARG A 207 14.96 -4.42 -0.80
N TRP A 208 13.82 -3.76 -0.66
CA TRP A 208 13.51 -2.54 -1.41
C TRP A 208 14.32 -1.33 -0.95
N ILE A 209 14.45 -1.14 0.36
CA ILE A 209 15.25 -0.04 0.95
C ILE A 209 16.73 -0.26 0.63
N GLY A 210 17.16 -1.52 0.65
CA GLY A 210 18.54 -1.90 0.38
C GLY A 210 19.49 -1.44 1.49
N PRO A 211 20.81 -1.58 1.27
CA PRO A 211 21.80 -1.21 2.26
C PRO A 211 21.79 0.30 2.55
N VAL A 212 22.01 0.62 3.82
CA VAL A 212 22.19 1.97 4.34
C VAL A 212 23.67 2.30 4.17
N HIS A 213 23.99 3.21 3.24
CA HIS A 213 25.35 3.72 3.02
C HIS A 213 25.40 5.20 3.36
#